data_AF-A0A9J6G3I7-F1
#
_entry.id   AF-A0A9J6G3I7-F1
#
_cell.length_a   1.000
_cell.length_b   1.000
_cell.length_c   1.000
_cell.angle_alpha   90.00
_cell.angle_beta   90.00
_cell.angle_gamma   90.00
#
_symmetry.space_group_name_H-M   'P 1'
#
loop_
_entity.id
_entity.type
_entity.pdbx_description
1 polymer ?
#
loop_
_entity_poly.entity_id
_entity_poly.type
_entity_poly.pdbx_seq_one_letter_code
_entity_poly.pdbx_strand_id
1 'polypeptide(L)'
;MFCPFRENYAQPIGVFASRGATKGTVLSQLVLQAIVLLEEAGVIVDGIVCDGAITNRKMWTCLGVSGKLGATKHFFEHAMPEDRKVYVCVLRCTAPL
;
A
#
# COMPACT_ATOMS: atom_id res chain seq x y z
N MET A 1 5.71 -2.90 -6.45
CA MET A 1 7.11 -2.48 -6.66
C MET A 1 7.64 -2.03 -5.32
N PHE A 2 8.87 -2.41 -4.98
CA PHE A 2 9.57 -1.90 -3.81
C PHE A 2 10.49 -0.76 -4.25
N CYS A 3 10.43 0.35 -3.52
CA CYS A 3 11.30 1.51 -3.70
C CYS A 3 11.83 1.90 -2.30
N PRO A 4 13.13 1.81 -2.04
CA PRO A 4 13.71 2.24 -0.77
C PRO A 4 13.74 3.77 -0.68
N PHE A 5 13.73 4.31 0.54
CA PHE A 5 13.85 5.76 0.76
C PHE A 5 15.25 6.30 0.54
N ARG A 6 16.28 5.50 0.85
CA ARG A 6 17.69 5.95 0.85
C ARG A 6 18.37 5.76 -0.49
N GLU A 7 17.96 4.76 -1.26
CA GLU A 7 18.59 4.39 -2.52
C GLU A 7 17.69 4.71 -3.70
N ASN A 8 18.29 4.91 -4.88
CA ASN A 8 17.56 5.26 -6.09
C ASN A 8 17.42 4.04 -7.01
N TYR A 9 16.67 3.03 -6.55
CA TYR A 9 16.30 1.89 -7.38
C TYR A 9 14.85 1.50 -7.16
N ALA A 10 14.30 0.77 -8.12
CA ALA A 10 12.93 0.28 -8.06
C ALA A 10 12.91 -1.18 -8.49
N GLN A 11 12.40 -2.06 -7.62
CA GLN A 11 12.36 -3.50 -7.86
C GLN A 11 10.91 -4.00 -7.98
N PRO A 12 10.52 -4.62 -9.10
CA PRO A 12 9.27 -5.36 -9.17
C PRO A 12 9.31 -6.56 -8.21
N ILE A 13 8.33 -6.64 -7.30
CA ILE A 13 8.19 -7.73 -6.32
C ILE A 13 7.11 -8.74 -6.70
N GLY A 14 6.28 -8.40 -7.70
CA GLY A 14 5.17 -9.21 -8.15
C GLY A 14 4.34 -8.46 -9.19
N VAL A 15 3.74 -9.22 -10.12
CA VAL A 15 2.84 -8.70 -11.16
C VAL A 15 1.58 -9.55 -11.16
N PHE A 16 0.43 -8.91 -11.00
CA PHE A 16 -0.87 -9.57 -10.99
C PHE A 16 -1.65 -9.13 -12.23
N ALA A 17 -1.74 -10.02 -13.20
CA ALA A 17 -2.48 -9.78 -14.44
C ALA A 17 -3.89 -10.39 -14.33
N SER A 18 -4.88 -9.57 -13.96
CA SER A 18 -6.30 -9.95 -13.97
C SER A 18 -7.02 -9.42 -15.21
N ARG A 19 -8.05 -10.12 -15.68
CA ARG A 19 -8.98 -9.57 -16.68
C ARG A 19 -9.83 -8.48 -16.03
N GLY A 20 -9.48 -7.22 -16.29
CA GLY A 20 -10.14 -6.05 -15.71
C GLY A 20 -9.61 -5.71 -14.31
N ALA A 21 -10.28 -4.78 -13.63
CA ALA A 21 -9.85 -4.29 -12.33
C ALA A 21 -10.00 -5.37 -11.23
N THR A 22 -8.91 -5.67 -10.53
CA THR A 22 -8.93 -6.63 -9.41
C THR A 22 -9.87 -6.14 -8.30
N LYS A 23 -10.63 -7.06 -7.69
CA LYS A 23 -11.50 -6.76 -6.56
C LYS A 23 -10.67 -6.20 -5.41
N GLY A 24 -11.09 -5.08 -4.82
CA GLY A 24 -10.34 -4.41 -3.74
C GLY A 24 -10.01 -5.30 -2.53
N THR A 25 -10.84 -6.31 -2.25
CA THR A 25 -10.60 -7.31 -1.18
C THR A 25 -9.42 -8.24 -1.48
N VAL A 26 -9.28 -8.66 -2.74
CA VAL A 26 -8.15 -9.48 -3.19
C VAL A 26 -6.90 -8.61 -3.19
N LEU A 27 -7.02 -7.35 -3.65
CA LEU A 27 -5.91 -6.41 -3.65
C LEU A 27 -5.35 -6.16 -2.23
N SER A 28 -6.21 -6.01 -1.21
CA SER A 28 -5.74 -5.86 0.17
C SER A 28 -4.99 -7.09 0.69
N GLN A 29 -5.44 -8.30 0.31
CA GLN A 29 -4.74 -9.54 0.68
C GLN A 29 -3.38 -9.64 0.00
N LEU A 30 -3.31 -9.32 -1.29
CA LEU A 30 -2.06 -9.32 -2.05
C LEU A 30 -1.05 -8.32 -1.49
N VAL A 31 -1.50 -7.12 -1.11
CA VAL A 31 -0.63 -6.10 -0.50
C VAL A 31 -0.13 -6.56 0.87
N LEU A 32 -1.00 -7.14 1.70
CA LEU A 32 -0.58 -7.66 3.01
C LEU A 32 0.44 -8.80 2.87
N GLN A 33 0.22 -9.73 1.95
CA GLN A 33 1.17 -10.80 1.64
C GLN A 33 2.50 -10.25 1.13
N ALA A 34 2.48 -9.24 0.25
CA ALA A 34 3.70 -8.61 -0.23
C ALA A 34 4.50 -7.93 0.89
N ILE A 35 3.82 -7.29 1.85
CA ILE A 35 4.47 -6.69 3.03
C ILE A 35 5.13 -7.78 3.89
N VAL A 36 4.40 -8.86 4.18
CA VAL A 36 4.95 -9.97 4.99
C VAL A 36 6.18 -10.59 4.32
N LEU A 37 6.12 -10.87 3.02
CA LEU A 37 7.25 -11.45 2.28
C LEU A 37 8.47 -10.51 2.23
N LEU A 38 8.25 -9.20 2.15
CA LEU A 38 9.35 -8.22 2.21
C LEU A 38 10.01 -8.18 3.59
N GLU A 39 9.21 -8.22 4.65
CA GLU A 39 9.72 -8.24 6.03
C GLU A 39 10.46 -9.54 6.35
N GLU A 40 9.98 -10.68 5.85
CA GLU A 40 10.70 -11.96 5.93
C GLU A 40 12.06 -11.93 5.20
N ALA A 41 12.16 -11.12 4.14
CA ALA A 41 13.42 -10.87 3.42
C ALA A 41 14.33 -9.83 4.14
N GLY A 42 13.92 -9.30 5.30
CA GLY A 42 14.66 -8.31 6.08
C GLY A 42 14.43 -6.86 5.66
N VAL A 43 13.40 -6.59 4.85
CA VAL A 43 13.03 -5.24 4.41
C VAL A 43 11.94 -4.67 5.31
N ILE A 44 12.18 -3.47 5.85
CA ILE A 44 11.17 -2.74 6.64
C ILE A 44 10.28 -1.93 5.70
N VAL A 45 8.96 -2.13 5.78
CA VAL A 45 7.98 -1.43 4.95
C VAL A 45 7.26 -0.34 5.74
N ASP A 46 7.68 0.92 5.57
CA ASP A 46 7.04 2.07 6.24
C ASP A 46 5.68 2.44 5.63
N GLY A 47 5.44 2.14 4.35
CA GLY A 47 4.20 2.56 3.70
C GLY A 47 3.98 2.02 2.30
N ILE A 48 2.74 2.18 1.84
CA ILE A 48 2.29 1.84 0.49
C ILE A 48 1.86 3.10 -0.25
N VAL A 49 2.16 3.13 -1.54
CA VAL A 49 1.82 4.23 -2.44
C VAL A 49 0.92 3.72 -3.55
N CYS A 50 -0.25 4.34 -3.75
CA CYS A 50 -1.17 3.96 -4.82
C CYS A 50 -1.96 5.17 -5.37
N ASP A 51 -2.62 4.99 -6.51
CA ASP A 51 -3.53 6.02 -7.03
C ASP A 51 -4.85 6.10 -6.22
N GLY A 52 -5.64 7.12 -6.49
CA GLY A 52 -6.96 7.32 -5.88
C GLY A 52 -8.11 6.58 -6.56
N ALA A 53 -7.88 5.55 -7.39
CA ALA A 53 -8.93 4.83 -8.11
C ALA A 53 -9.91 4.08 -7.17
N ILE A 54 -11.12 3.80 -7.65
CA ILE A 54 -12.21 3.20 -6.85
C ILE A 54 -11.78 1.89 -6.17
N THR A 55 -11.02 1.05 -6.88
CA THR A 55 -10.52 -0.23 -6.36
C THR A 55 -9.53 -0.05 -5.22
N ASN A 56 -8.64 0.94 -5.33
CA ASN A 56 -7.63 1.26 -4.32
C ASN A 56 -8.29 1.88 -3.08
N ARG A 57 -9.31 2.72 -3.26
CA ARG A 57 -10.13 3.19 -2.14
C ARG A 57 -10.82 2.05 -1.39
N LYS A 58 -11.29 1.02 -2.11
CA LYS A 58 -11.87 -0.18 -1.47
C LYS A 58 -10.83 -0.98 -0.70
N MET A 59 -9.61 -1.10 -1.23
CA MET A 59 -8.47 -1.69 -0.52
C MET A 59 -8.17 -0.93 0.78
N TRP A 60 -8.17 0.41 0.77
CA TRP A 60 -7.96 1.22 1.99
C TRP A 60 -8.99 0.90 3.06
N THR A 61 -10.28 0.86 2.69
CA THR A 61 -11.33 0.49 3.64
C THR A 61 -11.13 -0.91 4.21
N CYS A 62 -10.68 -1.87 3.40
CA CYS A 62 -10.36 -3.23 3.86
C CYS A 62 -9.18 -3.27 4.84
N LEU A 63 -8.21 -2.36 4.70
CA LEU A 63 -7.08 -2.20 5.62
C LEU A 63 -7.42 -1.31 6.84
N GLY A 64 -8.66 -0.81 6.95
CA GLY A 64 -9.07 0.07 8.04
C GLY A 64 -8.57 1.53 7.89
N VAL A 65 -8.21 1.94 6.68
CA VAL A 65 -7.77 3.29 6.32
C VAL A 65 -8.96 4.07 5.77
N SER A 66 -9.11 5.32 6.19
CA SER A 66 -10.23 6.20 5.84
C SER A 66 -9.72 7.57 5.41
N GLY A 67 -10.11 8.01 4.21
CA GLY A 67 -9.89 9.37 3.71
C GLY A 67 -11.06 10.33 3.95
N LYS A 68 -12.01 9.99 4.82
CA LYS A 68 -13.18 10.86 5.09
C LYS A 68 -12.75 12.13 5.83
N LEU A 69 -13.33 13.26 5.44
CA LEU A 69 -13.14 14.54 6.10
C LEU A 69 -13.64 14.44 7.55
N GLY A 70 -12.79 14.75 8.52
CA GLY A 70 -13.10 14.66 9.97
C GLY A 70 -12.91 13.29 10.62
N ALA A 71 -12.65 12.22 9.84
CA ALA A 71 -12.34 10.88 10.34
C ALA A 71 -11.23 10.25 9.48
N THR A 72 -10.13 10.97 9.36
CA THR A 72 -9.00 10.59 8.52
C THR A 72 -8.07 9.65 9.28
N LYS A 73 -7.97 8.41 8.80
CA LYS A 73 -7.00 7.42 9.26
C LYS A 73 -6.13 7.04 8.06
N HIS A 74 -4.85 7.40 8.11
CA HIS A 74 -3.91 7.31 6.99
C HIS A 74 -2.86 6.20 7.19
N PHE A 75 -3.05 5.34 8.19
CA PHE A 75 -2.18 4.21 8.48
C PHE A 75 -3.00 3.02 8.98
N PHE A 76 -2.41 1.83 8.91
CA PHE A 76 -2.91 0.63 9.58
C PHE A 76 -1.79 0.00 10.40
N GLU A 77 -2.16 -0.79 11.40
CA GLU A 77 -1.22 -1.50 12.25
C GLU A 77 -0.61 -2.67 11.48
N HIS A 78 0.70 -2.78 11.58
CA HIS A 78 1.45 -3.87 10.99
C HIS A 78 1.11 -5.19 11.68
N ALA A 79 1.09 -6.29 10.92
CA ALA A 79 0.66 -7.59 11.45
C ALA A 79 1.64 -8.23 12.44
N MET A 80 2.89 -7.76 12.50
CA MET A 80 3.92 -8.23 13.44
C MET A 80 3.93 -7.36 14.72
N PRO A 81 4.33 -7.94 15.89
CA PRO A 81 4.02 -7.43 17.23
C PRO A 81 4.69 -6.10 17.66
N GLU A 82 5.35 -5.37 16.77
CA GLU A 82 6.19 -4.21 17.13
C GLU A 82 5.46 -2.85 17.15
N ASP A 83 4.12 -2.81 17.19
CA ASP A 83 3.31 -1.57 17.14
C ASP A 83 3.69 -0.63 15.95
N ARG A 84 4.21 -1.23 14.87
CA ARG A 84 4.63 -0.51 13.67
C ARG A 84 3.40 -0.12 12.86
N LYS A 85 3.46 1.07 12.25
CA LYS A 85 2.39 1.63 11.42
C LYS A 85 2.82 1.62 9.97
N VAL A 86 1.95 1.09 9.11
CA VAL A 86 2.13 1.17 7.66
C VAL A 86 1.28 2.30 7.13
N TYR A 87 1.92 3.31 6.55
CA TYR A 87 1.26 4.50 6.02
C TYR A 87 0.71 4.26 4.62
N VAL A 88 -0.43 4.88 4.30
CA VAL A 88 -1.03 4.82 2.96
C VAL A 88 -0.97 6.20 2.32
N CYS A 89 -0.18 6.32 1.26
CA CYS A 89 0.03 7.55 0.51
C CYS A 89 -0.67 7.50 -0.85
N VAL A 90 -1.41 8.55 -1.18
CA VAL A 90 -2.05 8.68 -2.49
C VAL A 90 -1.13 9.45 -3.42
N LEU A 91 -0.86 8.89 -4.61
CA LEU A 91 -0.12 9.61 -5.65
C LEU A 91 -0.89 10.85 -6.08
N ARG A 92 -0.22 12.00 -5.94
CA ARG A 92 -0.67 13.25 -6.54
C ARG A 92 0.10 13.44 -7.84
N CYS A 93 -0.58 13.34 -8.97
CA CYS A 93 -0.04 13.88 -10.21
C CYS A 93 -0.08 15.41 -10.13
N THR A 94 0.99 16.02 -9.62
CA THR A 94 1.29 17.41 -9.96
C THR A 94 1.88 17.38 -11.37
N ALA A 95 1.11 17.83 -12.37
CA ALA A 95 1.73 18.23 -13.63
C ALA A 95 2.80 19.28 -13.31
N PRO A 96 4.00 19.21 -13.91
CA PRO A 96 4.91 20.35 -13.86
C PRO A 96 4.17 21.55 -14.47
N LEU A 97 4.04 22.63 -13.69
CA LEU A 97 3.55 23.92 -14.17
C LEU A 97 4.54 24.53 -15.17
#